data_AF-A0A6L7XWY7-F1
#
_entry.id   AF-A0A6L7XWY7-F1
#
_cell.length_a   1.000
_cell.length_b   1.000
_cell.length_c   1.000
_cell.angle_alpha   90.00
_cell.angle_beta   90.00
_cell.angle_gamma   90.00
#
_symmetry.space_group_name_H-M   'P 1'
#
loop_
_entity.id
_entity.type
_entity.pdbx_description
1 polymer ?
#
loop_
_entity_poly.entity_id
_entity_poly.type
_entity_poly.pdbx_seq_one_letter_code
_entity_poly.pdbx_strand_id
1 'polypeptide(L)'
;MSLERERLERQLCERLCEEVRLTVRPDGALMLRTRFEFPDGDRFPLHVSETLTGGVRLSDRGHTLMHMSYDHDIDAFLQGGRGLLLERLVNETGISQDGGEFFVECPADDLPYAVFQLGQALTRIYDLTLLSRSRVKSTFYDDLADLLTSLIDQDRIAVDYRPEGIPNPEAYPVDSESKVNHRAFRCSCTAYPTVTRHD
;
A
#
# COMPACT_ATOMS: atom_id res chain seq x y z
N MET A 1 -28.89 -24.02 -23.49
CA MET A 1 -27.45 -24.28 -23.72
C MET A 1 -26.93 -25.13 -22.57
N SER A 2 -26.57 -26.38 -22.80
CA SER A 2 -25.93 -27.22 -21.78
C SER A 2 -24.43 -26.88 -21.71
N LEU A 3 -23.93 -26.67 -20.50
CA LEU A 3 -22.49 -26.56 -20.26
C LEU A 3 -21.87 -27.96 -20.36
N GLU A 4 -21.05 -28.20 -21.39
CA GLU A 4 -20.27 -29.44 -21.53
C GLU A 4 -19.06 -29.38 -20.61
N ARG A 5 -19.21 -29.88 -19.39
CA ARG A 5 -18.19 -29.87 -18.33
C ARG A 5 -16.80 -30.29 -18.84
N GLU A 6 -16.69 -31.43 -19.51
CA GLU A 6 -15.42 -31.99 -19.97
C GLU A 6 -14.70 -31.08 -20.99
N ARG A 7 -15.47 -30.41 -21.86
CA ARG A 7 -14.91 -29.47 -22.83
C ARG A 7 -14.33 -28.24 -22.12
N LEU A 8 -15.05 -27.72 -21.13
CA LEU A 8 -14.62 -26.56 -20.35
C LEU A 8 -13.38 -26.86 -19.51
N GLU A 9 -13.34 -28.01 -18.83
CA GLU A 9 -12.17 -28.45 -18.05
C GLU A 9 -10.93 -28.57 -18.94
N ARG A 10 -11.07 -29.15 -20.15
CA ARG A 10 -9.97 -29.24 -21.12
C ARG A 10 -9.47 -27.88 -21.58
N GLN A 11 -10.40 -26.98 -21.94
CA GLN A 11 -10.06 -25.61 -22.35
C GLN A 11 -9.35 -24.83 -21.23
N LEU A 12 -9.77 -25.01 -19.97
CA LEU A 12 -9.12 -24.37 -18.82
C LEU A 12 -7.69 -24.88 -18.64
N CYS A 13 -7.47 -26.20 -18.66
CA CYS A 13 -6.14 -26.79 -18.57
C CYS A 13 -5.21 -26.32 -19.71
N GLU A 14 -5.68 -26.37 -20.96
CA GLU A 14 -4.88 -25.95 -22.12
C GLU A 14 -4.42 -24.49 -21.98
N ARG A 15 -5.33 -23.60 -21.58
CA ARG A 15 -5.03 -22.17 -21.43
C ARG A 15 -4.13 -21.86 -20.24
N LEU A 16 -4.36 -22.50 -19.09
CA LEU A 16 -3.53 -22.27 -17.90
C LEU A 16 -2.11 -22.78 -18.12
N CYS A 17 -1.94 -23.95 -18.73
CA CYS A 17 -0.63 -24.52 -19.07
C CYS A 17 0.13 -23.70 -20.12
N GLU A 18 -0.57 -23.06 -21.06
CA GLU A 18 0.05 -22.16 -22.05
C GLU A 18 0.65 -20.92 -21.35
N GLU A 19 -0.05 -20.39 -20.35
CA GLU A 19 0.32 -19.15 -19.68
C GLU A 19 1.37 -19.33 -18.59
N VAL A 20 1.31 -20.44 -17.83
CA VAL A 20 2.26 -20.74 -16.75
C VAL A 20 3.40 -21.59 -17.31
N ARG A 21 4.58 -20.98 -17.51
CA ARG A 21 5.76 -21.69 -18.04
C ARG A 21 7.06 -21.17 -17.45
N LEU A 22 8.04 -22.07 -17.34
CA LEU A 22 9.41 -21.73 -16.97
C LEU A 22 10.22 -21.36 -18.21
N THR A 23 11.06 -20.34 -18.07
CA THR A 23 11.97 -19.85 -19.11
C THR A 23 13.35 -19.62 -18.52
N VAL A 24 14.38 -20.03 -19.24
CA VAL A 24 15.77 -19.77 -18.87
C VAL A 24 16.18 -18.44 -19.49
N ARG A 25 16.64 -17.50 -18.66
CA ARG A 25 17.19 -16.22 -19.11
C ARG A 25 18.63 -16.42 -19.65
N PRO A 26 19.17 -15.47 -20.44
CA PRO A 26 20.53 -15.57 -20.97
C PRO A 26 21.64 -15.69 -19.91
N ASP A 27 21.38 -15.21 -18.70
CA ASP A 27 22.26 -15.30 -17.53
C ASP A 27 22.13 -16.64 -16.78
N GLY A 28 21.31 -17.57 -17.27
CA GLY A 28 21.05 -18.87 -16.66
C GLY A 28 19.96 -18.86 -15.58
N ALA A 29 19.39 -17.71 -15.24
CA ALA A 29 18.34 -17.63 -14.23
C ALA A 29 17.03 -18.26 -14.74
N LEU A 30 16.39 -19.08 -13.90
CA LEU A 30 15.08 -19.65 -14.21
C LEU A 30 13.98 -18.66 -13.80
N MET A 31 13.16 -18.27 -14.76
CA MET A 31 12.08 -17.31 -14.57
C MET A 31 10.74 -17.96 -14.87
N LEU A 32 9.76 -17.71 -14.02
CA LEU A 32 8.41 -18.18 -14.18
C LEU A 32 7.55 -17.09 -14.86
N ARG A 33 6.98 -17.43 -16.01
CA ARG A 33 5.98 -16.61 -16.68
C ARG A 33 4.60 -16.99 -16.14
N THR A 34 3.81 -16.00 -15.70
CA THR A 34 2.42 -16.17 -15.26
C THR A 34 1.55 -15.02 -15.77
N ARG A 35 0.26 -15.02 -15.40
CA ARG A 35 -0.69 -13.91 -15.63
C ARG A 35 -0.94 -13.05 -14.38
N PHE A 36 -0.13 -13.22 -13.33
CA PHE A 36 -0.15 -12.28 -12.22
C PHE A 36 0.60 -11.02 -12.63
N GLU A 37 -0.08 -9.88 -12.54
CA GLU A 37 0.33 -8.60 -13.11
C GLU A 37 0.13 -7.49 -12.07
N PHE A 38 1.02 -6.50 -12.10
CA PHE A 38 0.84 -5.21 -11.47
C PHE A 38 -0.30 -4.44 -12.18
N PRO A 39 -0.88 -3.40 -11.56
CA PRO A 39 -1.99 -2.65 -12.16
C PRO A 39 -1.67 -1.90 -13.46
N ASP A 40 -0.39 -1.67 -13.75
CA ASP A 40 0.09 -1.09 -15.02
C ASP A 40 0.18 -2.13 -16.16
N GLY A 41 -0.08 -3.40 -15.87
CA GLY A 41 -0.03 -4.51 -16.82
C GLY A 41 1.32 -5.23 -16.88
N ASP A 42 2.33 -4.77 -16.13
CA ASP A 42 3.60 -5.49 -16.03
C ASP A 42 3.42 -6.78 -15.23
N ARG A 43 4.07 -7.87 -15.66
CA ARG A 43 3.99 -9.15 -14.95
C ARG A 43 4.88 -9.15 -13.73
N PHE A 44 4.44 -9.85 -12.67
CA PHE A 44 5.33 -10.12 -11.54
C PHE A 44 6.56 -10.91 -12.02
N PRO A 45 7.79 -10.40 -11.79
CA PRO A 45 9.01 -11.08 -12.22
C PRO A 45 9.37 -12.16 -11.19
N LEU A 46 8.82 -13.36 -11.40
CA LEU A 46 9.01 -14.48 -10.49
C LEU A 46 10.20 -15.33 -10.91
N HIS A 47 11.09 -15.63 -9.97
CA HIS A 47 12.32 -16.38 -10.16
C HIS A 47 12.28 -17.70 -9.41
N VAL A 48 12.78 -18.76 -10.04
CA VAL A 48 12.91 -20.08 -9.42
C VAL A 48 14.39 -20.39 -9.21
N SER A 49 14.74 -20.87 -8.02
CA SER A 49 16.09 -21.28 -7.66
C SER A 49 16.05 -22.51 -6.76
N GLU A 50 17.13 -23.28 -6.72
CA GLU A 50 17.27 -24.40 -5.78
C GLU A 50 17.59 -23.89 -4.38
N THR A 51 17.01 -24.51 -3.36
CA THR A 51 17.38 -24.25 -1.96
C THR A 51 18.55 -25.13 -1.53
N LEU A 52 19.24 -24.74 -0.46
CA LEU A 52 20.32 -25.56 0.11
C LEU A 52 19.85 -26.93 0.62
N THR A 53 18.55 -27.08 0.86
CA THR A 53 17.92 -28.29 1.39
C THR A 53 17.38 -29.21 0.29
N GLY A 54 17.59 -28.88 -0.99
CA GLY A 54 17.14 -29.69 -2.14
C GLY A 54 15.68 -29.44 -2.55
N GLY A 55 15.08 -28.35 -2.10
CA GLY A 55 13.78 -27.86 -2.58
C GLY A 55 13.95 -26.75 -3.63
N VAL A 56 12.86 -26.06 -3.92
CA VAL A 56 12.83 -24.89 -4.78
C VAL A 56 12.36 -23.66 -4.02
N ARG A 57 12.95 -22.51 -4.34
CA ARG A 57 12.50 -21.18 -3.90
C ARG A 57 11.91 -20.46 -5.10
N LEU A 58 10.66 -20.02 -4.96
CA LEU A 58 10.00 -19.07 -5.86
C LEU A 58 10.05 -17.68 -5.21
N SER A 59 10.69 -16.69 -5.83
CA SER A 59 10.91 -15.35 -5.27
C SER A 59 10.61 -14.24 -6.28
N ASP A 60 10.09 -13.10 -5.82
CA ASP A 60 9.97 -11.85 -6.61
C ASP A 60 11.29 -11.07 -6.71
N ARG A 61 12.31 -11.48 -5.94
CA ARG A 61 13.61 -10.81 -5.80
C ARG A 61 13.50 -9.31 -5.49
N GLY A 62 12.50 -8.95 -4.69
CA GLY A 62 12.24 -7.59 -4.23
C GLY A 62 11.67 -6.65 -5.28
N HIS A 63 11.26 -7.16 -6.44
CA HIS A 63 10.65 -6.34 -7.48
C HIS A 63 9.31 -5.77 -7.06
N THR A 64 8.53 -6.44 -6.21
CA THR A 64 7.25 -5.87 -5.75
C THR A 64 7.47 -4.63 -4.90
N LEU A 65 8.41 -4.65 -3.95
CA LEU A 65 8.76 -3.44 -3.18
C LEU A 65 9.39 -2.35 -4.05
N MET A 66 10.23 -2.74 -5.02
CA MET A 66 10.78 -1.79 -6.00
C MET A 66 9.68 -1.11 -6.80
N HIS A 67 8.71 -1.87 -7.31
CA HIS A 67 7.60 -1.32 -8.09
C HIS A 67 6.72 -0.39 -7.24
N MET A 68 6.40 -0.78 -6.00
CA MET A 68 5.69 0.08 -5.04
C MET A 68 6.44 1.40 -4.74
N SER A 69 7.77 1.40 -4.84
CA SER A 69 8.60 2.58 -4.51
C SER A 69 8.47 3.72 -5.51
N TYR A 70 7.92 3.47 -6.70
CA TYR A 70 7.71 4.51 -7.71
C TYR A 70 6.74 5.59 -7.25
N ASP A 71 5.70 5.21 -6.50
CA ASP A 71 4.64 6.11 -6.04
C ASP A 71 4.61 6.31 -4.51
N HIS A 72 5.39 5.52 -3.76
CA HIS A 72 5.33 5.50 -2.30
C HIS A 72 6.71 5.51 -1.64
N ASP A 73 6.81 6.24 -0.52
CA ASP A 73 7.92 6.12 0.41
C ASP A 73 7.82 4.77 1.14
N ILE A 74 8.68 3.83 0.74
CA ILE A 74 8.68 2.46 1.26
C ILE A 74 9.08 2.42 2.73
N ASP A 75 10.02 3.26 3.18
CA ASP A 75 10.45 3.27 4.58
C ASP A 75 9.30 3.71 5.49
N ALA A 76 8.59 4.77 5.10
CA ALA A 76 7.39 5.22 5.80
C ALA A 76 6.24 4.20 5.72
N PHE A 77 6.10 3.50 4.60
CA PHE A 77 5.11 2.44 4.41
C PHE A 77 5.34 1.28 5.37
N LEU A 78 6.58 0.80 5.48
CA LEU A 78 6.98 -0.35 6.29
C LEU A 78 6.97 -0.06 7.79
N GLN A 79 7.22 1.18 8.21
CA GLN A 79 7.21 1.56 9.64
C GLN A 79 5.81 1.91 10.18
N GLY A 80 4.85 2.21 9.29
CA GLY A 80 3.50 2.64 9.68
C GLY A 80 2.50 1.50 9.87
N GLY A 81 1.22 1.85 10.02
CA GLY A 81 0.13 0.86 10.12
C GLY A 81 0.00 -0.06 8.91
N ARG A 82 0.49 0.36 7.73
CA ARG A 82 0.58 -0.50 6.54
C ARG A 82 1.64 -1.58 6.67
N GLY A 83 2.75 -1.31 7.35
CA GLY A 83 3.75 -2.33 7.70
C GLY A 83 3.16 -3.44 8.58
N LEU A 84 2.34 -3.09 9.56
CA LEU A 84 1.62 -4.09 10.38
C LEU A 84 0.63 -4.91 9.55
N LEU A 85 -0.04 -4.31 8.56
CA LEU A 85 -0.91 -5.04 7.63
C LEU A 85 -0.11 -5.95 6.70
N LEU A 86 1.04 -5.49 6.21
CA LEU A 86 1.97 -6.29 5.41
C LEU A 86 2.44 -7.52 6.20
N GLU A 87 2.90 -7.33 7.44
CA GLU A 87 3.33 -8.43 8.30
C GLU A 87 2.22 -9.45 8.53
N ARG A 88 0.99 -8.99 8.77
CA ARG A 88 -0.18 -9.89 8.87
C ARG A 88 -0.44 -10.63 7.56
N LEU A 89 -0.37 -9.95 6.42
CA LEU A 89 -0.57 -10.57 5.11
C LEU A 89 0.48 -11.65 4.82
N VAL A 90 1.75 -11.38 5.12
CA VAL A 90 2.84 -12.35 4.97
C VAL A 90 2.54 -13.61 5.81
N ASN A 91 2.18 -13.41 7.08
CA ASN A 91 1.82 -14.52 7.98
C ASN A 91 0.57 -15.30 7.53
N GLU A 92 -0.49 -14.61 7.10
CA GLU A 92 -1.75 -15.24 6.65
C GLU A 92 -1.59 -16.02 5.34
N THR A 93 -0.78 -15.50 4.42
CA THR A 93 -0.56 -16.14 3.12
C THR A 93 0.50 -17.24 3.19
N GLY A 94 1.26 -17.33 4.29
CA GLY A 94 2.30 -18.33 4.48
C GLY A 94 3.51 -18.14 3.57
N ILE A 95 3.70 -16.93 3.02
CA ILE A 95 4.93 -16.57 2.31
C ILE A 95 5.98 -16.09 3.32
N SER A 96 7.23 -16.03 2.90
CA SER A 96 8.33 -15.47 3.69
C SER A 96 8.81 -14.15 3.10
N GLN A 97 9.40 -13.30 3.94
CA GLN A 97 10.03 -12.05 3.53
C GLN A 97 11.45 -11.99 4.10
N ASP A 98 12.44 -11.72 3.26
CA ASP A 98 13.83 -11.50 3.67
C ASP A 98 14.55 -10.58 2.68
N GLY A 99 15.36 -9.64 3.17
CA GLY A 99 16.14 -8.73 2.33
C GLY A 99 15.31 -7.89 1.33
N GLY A 100 14.02 -7.68 1.60
CA GLY A 100 13.09 -7.01 0.69
C GLY A 100 12.48 -7.92 -0.38
N GLU A 101 12.85 -9.19 -0.42
CA GLU A 101 12.24 -10.20 -1.30
C GLU A 101 11.06 -10.89 -0.60
N PHE A 102 10.03 -11.23 -1.37
CA PHE A 102 8.95 -12.12 -0.98
C PHE A 102 9.09 -13.46 -1.69
N PHE A 103 9.04 -14.55 -0.93
CA PHE A 103 9.31 -15.87 -1.49
C PHE A 103 8.54 -17.00 -0.79
N VAL A 104 8.46 -18.14 -1.48
CA VAL A 104 7.98 -19.42 -0.95
C VAL A 104 9.07 -20.46 -1.22
N GLU A 105 9.38 -21.26 -0.20
CA GLU A 105 10.21 -22.46 -0.36
C GLU A 105 9.34 -23.71 -0.23
N CYS A 106 9.45 -24.62 -1.20
CA CYS A 106 8.65 -25.83 -1.23
C CYS A 106 9.41 -26.97 -1.93
N PRO A 107 8.96 -28.24 -1.78
CA PRO A 107 9.35 -29.31 -2.70
C PRO A 107 9.04 -28.94 -4.15
N ALA A 108 9.81 -29.49 -5.09
CA ALA A 108 9.61 -29.21 -6.52
C ALA A 108 8.20 -29.57 -7.02
N ASP A 109 7.61 -30.64 -6.48
CA ASP A 109 6.25 -31.09 -6.84
C ASP A 109 5.16 -30.11 -6.40
N ASP A 110 5.44 -29.28 -5.38
CA ASP A 110 4.52 -28.27 -4.85
C ASP A 110 4.68 -26.89 -5.52
N LEU A 111 5.61 -26.75 -6.47
CA LEU A 111 5.84 -25.49 -7.18
C LEU A 111 4.55 -24.91 -7.78
N PRO A 112 3.65 -25.68 -8.44
CA PRO A 112 2.40 -25.13 -8.97
C PRO A 112 1.54 -24.46 -7.90
N TYR A 113 1.49 -25.01 -6.69
CA TYR A 113 0.76 -24.41 -5.57
C TYR A 113 1.44 -23.11 -5.11
N ALA A 114 2.77 -23.13 -4.98
CA ALA A 114 3.56 -21.96 -4.62
C ALA A 114 3.38 -20.79 -5.61
N VAL A 115 3.17 -21.07 -6.91
CA VAL A 115 2.86 -20.04 -7.92
C VAL A 115 1.60 -19.26 -7.57
N PHE A 116 0.50 -19.97 -7.26
CA PHE A 116 -0.75 -19.32 -6.90
C PHE A 116 -0.66 -18.61 -5.56
N GLN A 117 -0.01 -19.25 -4.58
CA GLN A 117 0.19 -18.68 -3.25
C GLN A 117 0.95 -17.35 -3.32
N LEU A 118 2.14 -17.34 -3.95
CA LEU A 118 2.95 -16.14 -4.07
C LEU A 118 2.24 -15.09 -4.95
N GLY A 119 1.69 -15.48 -6.11
CA GLY A 119 0.98 -14.55 -6.99
C GLY A 119 -0.17 -13.81 -6.29
N GLN A 120 -1.03 -14.54 -5.57
CA GLN A 120 -2.13 -13.94 -4.80
C GLN A 120 -1.62 -13.06 -3.66
N ALA A 121 -0.55 -13.49 -2.98
CA ALA A 121 0.04 -12.71 -1.89
C ALA A 121 0.63 -11.39 -2.40
N LEU A 122 1.38 -11.41 -3.51
CA LEU A 122 1.94 -10.21 -4.13
C LEU A 122 0.85 -9.24 -4.59
N THR A 123 -0.27 -9.74 -5.16
CA THR A 123 -1.42 -8.89 -5.48
C THR A 123 -1.98 -8.20 -4.23
N ARG A 124 -2.22 -8.95 -3.13
CA ARG A 124 -2.74 -8.38 -1.87
C ARG A 124 -1.76 -7.38 -1.23
N ILE A 125 -0.46 -7.66 -1.32
CA ILE A 125 0.61 -6.78 -0.84
C ILE A 125 0.60 -5.48 -1.64
N TYR A 126 0.55 -5.58 -2.97
CA TYR A 126 0.50 -4.42 -3.83
C TYR A 126 -0.77 -3.59 -3.58
N ASP A 127 -1.93 -4.22 -3.32
CA ASP A 127 -3.18 -3.52 -3.00
C ASP A 127 -3.09 -2.65 -1.74
N LEU A 128 -2.11 -2.85 -0.85
CA LEU A 128 -1.87 -1.94 0.27
C LEU A 128 -1.46 -0.53 -0.18
N THR A 129 -0.93 -0.37 -1.40
CA THR A 129 -0.69 0.94 -2.03
C THR A 129 -1.99 1.72 -2.22
N LEU A 130 -3.09 1.00 -2.53
CA LEU A 130 -4.42 1.56 -2.71
C LEU A 130 -5.05 2.00 -1.38
N LEU A 131 -4.56 1.50 -0.25
CA LEU A 131 -4.87 2.02 1.08
C LEU A 131 -4.18 3.37 1.26
N SER A 132 -4.47 4.32 0.37
CA SER A 132 -4.12 5.71 0.59
C SER A 132 -4.81 6.18 1.87
N ARG A 133 -4.08 6.87 2.77
CA ARG A 133 -4.72 8.06 3.33
C ARG A 133 -5.09 8.83 2.09
N SER A 134 -6.38 9.04 1.86
CA SER A 134 -6.82 10.09 0.96
C SER A 134 -5.89 11.26 1.23
N ARG A 135 -5.00 11.55 0.28
CA ARG A 135 -4.21 12.76 0.35
C ARG A 135 -5.17 13.86 -0.09
N VAL A 136 -6.24 14.04 0.70
CA VAL A 136 -6.74 15.36 1.01
C VAL A 136 -5.59 16.00 1.79
N LYS A 137 -4.53 16.38 1.05
CA LYS A 137 -3.80 17.59 1.34
C LYS A 137 -4.84 18.68 1.07
N SER A 138 -5.72 18.79 2.05
CA SER A 138 -6.78 19.75 2.26
C SER A 138 -7.10 20.63 1.05
N THR A 139 -7.92 20.14 0.11
CA THR A 139 -8.79 21.10 -0.58
C THR A 139 -9.56 21.87 0.49
N PHE A 140 -9.84 21.29 1.66
CA PHE A 140 -10.38 22.03 2.79
C PHE A 140 -9.55 23.28 3.19
N TYR A 141 -8.21 23.26 3.25
CA TYR A 141 -7.42 24.45 3.63
C TYR A 141 -7.33 25.44 2.47
N ASP A 142 -7.25 24.94 1.24
CA ASP A 142 -7.28 25.77 0.03
C ASP A 142 -8.68 26.43 -0.14
N ASP A 143 -9.75 25.65 -0.06
CA ASP A 143 -11.17 26.07 -0.07
C ASP A 143 -11.50 26.99 1.13
N LEU A 144 -10.93 26.74 2.32
CA LEU A 144 -11.09 27.60 3.49
C LEU A 144 -10.34 28.91 3.30
N ALA A 145 -9.13 28.89 2.77
CA ALA A 145 -8.37 30.09 2.45
C ALA A 145 -9.10 30.92 1.39
N ASP A 146 -9.60 30.29 0.34
CA ASP A 146 -10.39 30.93 -0.72
C ASP A 146 -11.69 31.51 -0.15
N LEU A 147 -12.42 30.75 0.67
CA LEU A 147 -13.64 31.22 1.33
C LEU A 147 -13.37 32.40 2.27
N LEU A 148 -12.35 32.32 3.13
CA LEU A 148 -12.00 33.39 4.06
C LEU A 148 -11.58 34.66 3.29
N THR A 149 -10.74 34.52 2.26
CA THR A 149 -10.30 35.65 1.43
C THR A 149 -11.44 36.25 0.60
N SER A 150 -12.48 35.45 0.28
CA SER A 150 -13.70 35.96 -0.36
C SER A 150 -14.61 36.78 0.56
N LEU A 151 -14.49 36.60 1.89
CA LEU A 151 -15.38 37.21 2.89
C LEU A 151 -14.73 38.38 3.63
N ILE A 152 -13.40 38.36 3.81
CA ILE A 152 -12.64 39.35 4.56
C ILE A 152 -11.27 39.60 3.92
N ASP A 153 -10.77 40.83 4.04
CA ASP A 153 -9.46 41.20 3.53
C ASP A 153 -8.35 40.34 4.14
N GLN A 154 -7.38 39.96 3.31
CA GLN A 154 -6.28 39.06 3.68
C GLN A 154 -5.51 39.55 4.92
N ASP A 155 -5.38 40.86 5.09
CA ASP A 155 -4.68 41.50 6.22
C ASP A 155 -5.37 41.26 7.58
N ARG A 156 -6.58 40.69 7.58
CA ARG A 156 -7.40 40.43 8.77
C ARG A 156 -7.44 38.95 9.14
N ILE A 157 -6.71 38.10 8.42
CA ILE A 157 -6.61 36.66 8.64
C ILE A 157 -5.22 36.35 9.20
N ALA A 158 -5.16 35.74 10.39
CA ALA A 158 -3.94 35.20 10.97
C ALA A 158 -3.98 33.67 10.90
N VAL A 159 -3.07 33.07 10.12
CA VAL A 159 -2.89 31.61 10.04
C VAL A 159 -1.96 31.15 11.16
N ASP A 160 -2.15 29.93 11.66
CA ASP A 160 -1.37 29.35 12.77
C ASP A 160 -1.36 30.24 14.03
N TYR A 161 -2.52 30.80 14.36
CA TYR A 161 -2.68 31.71 15.47
C TYR A 161 -2.52 30.99 16.83
N ARG A 162 -1.85 31.66 17.75
CA ARG A 162 -1.69 31.21 19.14
C ARG A 162 -2.40 32.18 20.09
N PRO A 163 -3.40 31.72 20.85
CA PRO A 163 -4.15 32.60 21.73
C PRO A 163 -3.27 33.21 22.82
N GLU A 164 -3.28 34.54 22.90
CA GLU A 164 -2.62 35.26 23.98
C GLU A 164 -3.43 35.18 25.29
N GLY A 165 -2.75 35.15 26.44
CA GLY A 165 -3.38 35.25 27.75
C GLY A 165 -3.91 33.94 28.37
N ILE A 166 -3.58 32.78 27.79
CA ILE A 166 -3.86 31.45 28.38
C ILE A 166 -2.58 30.74 28.82
N PRO A 167 -2.62 29.92 29.91
CA PRO A 167 -1.49 29.06 30.26
C PRO A 167 -1.21 28.04 29.16
N ASN A 168 0.05 27.94 28.75
CA ASN A 168 0.53 27.05 27.69
C ASN A 168 -0.21 27.20 26.32
N PRO A 169 -0.05 28.35 25.63
CA PRO A 169 -0.64 28.58 24.31
C PRO A 169 -0.26 27.54 23.26
N GLU A 170 0.89 26.88 23.43
CA GLU A 170 1.37 25.82 22.55
C GLU A 170 0.46 24.59 22.53
N ALA A 171 -0.27 24.33 23.63
CA ALA A 171 -1.23 23.23 23.71
C ALA A 171 -2.55 23.52 23.00
N TYR A 172 -2.77 24.75 22.52
CA TYR A 172 -4.01 25.19 21.89
C TYR A 172 -3.74 25.91 20.55
N PRO A 173 -3.15 25.23 19.56
CA PRO A 173 -2.96 25.81 18.24
C PRO A 173 -4.31 26.09 17.57
N VAL A 174 -4.43 27.23 16.90
CA VAL A 174 -5.61 27.62 16.13
C VAL A 174 -5.21 27.78 14.67
N ASP A 175 -5.85 27.01 13.78
CA ASP A 175 -5.52 26.99 12.35
C ASP A 175 -5.66 28.37 11.69
N SER A 176 -6.69 29.15 12.04
CA SER A 176 -6.89 30.52 11.54
C SER A 176 -7.74 31.38 12.48
N GLU A 177 -7.34 32.63 12.71
CA GLU A 177 -8.13 33.65 13.40
C GLU A 177 -8.50 34.78 12.42
N SER A 178 -9.77 35.20 12.40
CA SER A 178 -10.22 36.37 11.66
C SER A 178 -10.71 37.49 12.59
N LYS A 179 -10.23 38.70 12.36
CA LYS A 179 -10.63 39.88 13.16
C LYS A 179 -11.78 40.62 12.49
N VAL A 180 -13.02 40.20 12.76
CA VAL A 180 -14.23 40.84 12.21
C VAL A 180 -14.80 41.88 13.19
N ASN A 181 -14.88 43.14 12.75
CA ASN A 181 -15.59 44.21 13.46
C ASN A 181 -17.08 44.02 13.23
N HIS A 182 -17.69 43.18 14.08
CA HIS A 182 -19.10 43.10 14.47
C HIS A 182 -19.42 41.62 14.78
N ARG A 183 -19.48 41.31 16.08
CA ARG A 183 -19.74 39.99 16.69
C ARG A 183 -18.76 38.89 16.29
N ALA A 184 -17.81 38.63 17.18
CA ALA A 184 -16.88 37.50 17.13
C ALA A 184 -17.61 36.17 16.89
N PHE A 185 -17.37 35.57 15.72
CA PHE A 185 -17.59 34.13 15.51
C PHE A 185 -16.25 33.44 15.84
N ARG A 186 -16.19 32.76 16.99
CA ARG A 186 -15.11 31.81 17.28
C ARG A 186 -15.48 30.49 16.63
N CYS A 187 -14.82 30.11 15.54
CA CYS A 187 -14.84 28.75 15.06
C CYS A 187 -13.71 28.00 15.80
N SER A 188 -14.05 27.28 16.87
CA SER A 188 -13.12 26.34 17.51
C SER A 188 -13.52 24.92 17.12
N CYS A 189 -12.78 24.30 16.21
CA CYS A 189 -12.82 22.85 16.03
C CYS A 189 -11.67 22.25 16.86
N THR A 190 -11.96 21.95 18.13
CA THR A 190 -11.03 21.17 18.96
C THR A 190 -11.10 19.71 18.52
N ALA A 191 -10.09 19.24 17.80
CA ALA A 191 -9.82 17.81 17.74
C ALA A 191 -9.34 17.38 19.13
N TYR A 192 -10.17 16.65 19.88
CA TYR A 192 -9.79 16.11 21.18
C TYR A 192 -8.54 15.22 21.03
N PRO A 193 -7.47 15.43 21.82
CA PRO A 193 -6.44 14.42 21.97
C PRO A 193 -7.04 13.23 22.72
N THR A 194 -6.87 12.03 22.17
CA THR A 194 -7.09 10.76 22.87
C THR A 194 -6.26 10.75 24.14
N VAL A 195 -6.93 10.71 25.29
CA VAL A 195 -6.30 10.48 26.59
C VAL A 195 -5.75 9.07 26.61
N THR A 196 -4.44 8.91 26.51
CA THR A 196 -3.74 7.71 26.97
C THR A 196 -3.78 7.72 28.50
N ARG A 197 -4.56 6.82 29.09
CA ARG A 197 -4.40 6.45 30.50
C ARG A 197 -3.18 5.54 30.62
N HIS A 198 -2.15 6.05 31.29
CA HIS A 198 -1.24 5.20 32.06
C HIS A 198 -1.88 5.00 33.44
N ASP A 199 -2.32 3.77 33.68
CA ASP A 199 -2.20 2.94 34.90
C ASP A 199 -3.27 1.84 34.88
#